data_AF-A0A428SNB4-F1
#
_entry.id   AF-A0A428SNB4-F1
#
_cell.length_a   1.000
_cell.length_b   1.000
_cell.length_c   1.000
_cell.angle_alpha   90.00
_cell.angle_beta   90.00
_cell.angle_gamma   90.00
#
_symmetry.space_group_name_H-M   'P 1'
#
loop_
_entity.id
_entity.type
_entity.pdbx_description
1 polymer ?
#
loop_
_entity_poly.entity_id
_entity_poly.type
_entity_poly.pdbx_seq_one_letter_code
_entity_poly.pdbx_strand_id
1 'polypeptide(L)'
;MTGRRDSRLSPGQGIPPSPNFRDLKLRILTHDTDTSEFIVYTGYVTKDFLEKFHNPFKAPSEDDDAEVTGIKIEYTRVPIWPILGLRERLGKALGQDVVGAFNPDEIETWEKDPEKQSGGKRKREVLSEVINSSFEDDSDDEPNLVSKKRCLSEGTPVGVVM
;
A
#
# COMPACT_ATOMS: atom_id res chain seq x y z
N MET A 1 35.86 5.91 -35.18
CA MET A 1 34.54 6.57 -35.17
C MET A 1 34.19 6.90 -33.73
N THR A 2 34.59 8.06 -33.23
CA THR A 2 34.34 8.49 -31.85
C THR A 2 33.17 9.48 -31.85
N GLY A 3 31.98 8.98 -31.49
CA GLY A 3 30.77 9.78 -31.40
C GLY A 3 30.79 10.64 -30.14
N ARG A 4 31.42 11.82 -30.21
CA ARG A 4 31.26 12.87 -29.20
C ARG A 4 29.88 13.50 -29.39
N ARG A 5 28.91 13.12 -28.56
CA ARG A 5 27.63 13.85 -28.47
C ARG A 5 27.87 15.08 -27.61
N ASP A 6 28.32 16.15 -28.25
CA ASP A 6 28.26 17.48 -27.66
C ASP A 6 26.77 17.86 -27.56
N SER A 7 26.21 17.77 -26.35
CA SER A 7 24.92 18.36 -26.03
C SER A 7 25.01 19.86 -26.25
N ARG A 8 24.51 20.29 -27.41
CA ARG A 8 24.50 21.70 -27.83
C ARG A 8 23.53 22.50 -26.96
N LEU A 9 23.99 22.90 -25.77
CA LEU A 9 23.50 24.15 -25.19
C LEU A 9 23.99 25.26 -26.12
N SER A 10 23.08 25.89 -26.85
CA SER A 10 23.43 26.94 -27.80
C SER A 10 24.12 28.09 -27.04
N PRO A 11 25.32 28.53 -27.45
CA PRO A 11 26.02 29.63 -26.80
C PRO A 11 25.27 30.93 -27.13
N GLY A 12 24.35 31.34 -26.27
CA GLY A 12 23.55 32.56 -26.46
C GLY A 12 22.22 32.60 -25.72
N GLN A 13 21.67 31.47 -25.31
CA GLN A 13 20.55 31.46 -24.36
C GLN A 13 21.12 31.44 -22.95
N GLY A 14 21.17 32.60 -22.30
CA GLY A 14 21.48 32.67 -20.87
C GLY A 14 20.55 31.77 -20.06
N ILE A 15 21.00 31.33 -18.88
CA ILE A 15 20.15 30.57 -17.96
C ILE A 15 18.89 31.42 -17.73
N PRO A 16 17.68 30.86 -17.91
CA PRO A 16 16.44 31.59 -17.67
C PRO A 16 16.42 32.14 -16.23
N PRO A 17 15.61 33.18 -15.95
CA PRO A 17 15.46 33.65 -14.58
C PRO A 17 15.02 32.50 -13.67
N SER A 18 15.60 32.42 -12.46
CA SER A 18 15.27 31.37 -11.50
C SER A 18 13.77 31.41 -11.20
N PRO A 19 13.05 30.29 -11.34
CA PRO A 19 11.69 30.22 -10.85
C PRO A 19 11.68 30.39 -9.33
N ASN A 20 10.54 30.77 -8.77
CA ASN A 20 10.38 30.89 -7.32
C ASN A 20 10.31 29.50 -6.68
N PHE A 21 11.47 28.92 -6.39
CA PHE A 21 11.60 27.62 -5.75
C PHE A 21 11.08 27.65 -4.30
N ARG A 22 10.54 26.52 -3.86
CA ARG A 22 10.06 26.29 -2.51
C ARG A 22 10.53 24.93 -2.06
N ASP A 23 10.57 24.73 -0.75
CA ASP A 23 10.82 23.41 -0.20
C ASP A 23 9.71 22.45 -0.66
N LEU A 24 10.11 21.28 -1.13
CA LEU A 24 9.23 20.26 -1.67
C LEU A 24 9.24 19.03 -0.77
N LYS A 25 8.05 18.56 -0.43
CA LYS A 25 7.84 17.24 0.18
C LYS A 25 7.28 16.30 -0.88
N LEU A 26 8.07 15.31 -1.25
CA LEU A 26 7.73 14.26 -2.20
C LEU A 26 7.28 13.01 -1.43
N ARG A 27 6.19 12.39 -1.89
CA ARG A 27 5.72 11.10 -1.39
C ARG A 27 5.65 10.14 -2.56
N ILE A 28 6.46 9.08 -2.52
CA ILE A 28 6.51 8.05 -3.56
C ILE A 28 6.05 6.74 -2.92
N LEU A 29 4.99 6.16 -3.49
CA LEU A 29 4.46 4.88 -3.06
C LEU A 29 4.89 3.80 -4.05
N THR A 30 5.55 2.77 -3.57
CA THR A 30 5.88 1.56 -4.32
C THR A 30 5.36 0.32 -3.58
N HIS A 31 5.48 -0.86 -4.19
CA HIS A 31 5.15 -2.13 -3.55
C HIS A 31 6.27 -3.14 -3.78
N ASP A 32 6.50 -3.98 -2.78
CA ASP A 32 7.38 -5.14 -2.85
C ASP A 32 6.50 -6.39 -2.92
N THR A 33 6.61 -7.11 -4.04
CA THR A 33 5.82 -8.32 -4.31
C THR A 33 6.23 -9.49 -3.44
N ASP A 34 7.49 -9.56 -3.03
CA ASP A 34 8.04 -10.72 -2.33
C ASP A 34 7.62 -10.70 -0.86
N THR A 35 7.62 -9.50 -0.25
CA THR A 35 7.24 -9.31 1.16
C THR A 35 5.77 -8.91 1.34
N SER A 36 5.03 -8.61 0.26
CA SER A 36 3.65 -8.12 0.32
C SER A 36 3.51 -6.85 1.15
N GLU A 37 4.36 -5.86 0.88
CA GLU A 37 4.40 -4.58 1.59
C GLU A 37 4.35 -3.40 0.62
N PHE A 38 3.71 -2.32 1.03
CA PHE A 38 3.93 -1.01 0.44
C PHE A 38 5.19 -0.38 1.00
N ILE A 39 5.96 0.31 0.18
CA ILE A 39 7.09 1.12 0.61
C ILE A 39 6.79 2.57 0.29
N VAL A 40 6.69 3.39 1.33
CA VAL A 40 6.44 4.82 1.23
C VAL A 40 7.77 5.54 1.41
N TYR A 41 8.29 6.13 0.35
CA TYR A 41 9.42 7.05 0.42
C TYR A 41 8.92 8.48 0.61
N THR A 42 9.46 9.16 1.61
CA THR A 42 9.24 10.59 1.85
C THR A 42 10.53 11.34 1.60
N GLY A 43 10.57 12.12 0.52
CA GLY A 43 11.70 12.98 0.17
C GLY A 43 11.43 14.42 0.58
N TYR A 44 12.36 15.05 1.30
CA TYR A 44 12.38 16.49 1.56
C TYR A 44 13.48 17.12 0.72
N VAL A 45 13.09 17.99 -0.20
CA VAL A 45 14.01 18.71 -1.09
C VAL A 45 13.94 20.19 -0.76
N THR A 46 15.06 20.81 -0.41
CA THR A 46 15.07 22.23 -0.05
C THR A 46 15.11 23.11 -1.30
N LYS A 47 14.58 24.33 -1.19
CA LYS A 47 14.66 25.34 -2.25
C LYS A 47 16.10 25.64 -2.64
N ASP A 48 17.01 25.70 -1.66
CA ASP A 48 18.42 26.04 -1.86
C ASP A 48 19.11 24.95 -2.70
N PHE A 49 18.71 23.70 -2.49
CA PHE A 49 19.14 22.59 -3.33
C PHE A 49 18.64 22.75 -4.76
N LEU A 50 17.35 23.06 -4.96
CA LEU A 50 16.80 23.29 -6.31
C LEU A 50 17.45 24.48 -7.03
N GLU A 51 17.79 25.54 -6.31
CA GLU A 51 18.50 26.70 -6.84
C GLU A 51 19.91 26.35 -7.34
N LYS A 52 20.65 25.49 -6.61
CA LYS A 52 21.95 24.97 -7.04
C LYS A 52 21.83 24.20 -8.37
N PHE A 53 20.77 23.40 -8.56
CA PHE A 53 20.53 22.66 -9.81
C PHE A 53 20.13 23.57 -10.97
N HIS A 54 19.41 24.65 -10.69
CA HIS A 54 19.02 25.63 -11.71
C HIS A 54 20.21 26.43 -12.25
N ASN A 55 21.17 26.79 -11.39
CA ASN A 55 22.38 27.49 -11.80
C ASN A 55 23.65 26.84 -11.23
N PRO A 56 24.14 25.76 -11.86
CA PRO A 56 25.27 24.99 -11.33
C PRO A 56 26.57 25.81 -11.28
N PHE A 57 26.72 26.86 -12.09
CA PHE A 57 27.92 27.70 -12.12
C PHE A 57 28.01 28.70 -10.96
N LYS A 58 26.89 28.93 -10.26
CA LYS A 58 26.83 29.80 -9.06
C LYS A 58 26.60 29.02 -7.77
N ALA A 59 26.48 27.69 -7.85
CA ALA A 59 26.36 26.85 -6.67
C ALA A 59 27.65 26.99 -5.83
N PRO A 60 27.55 27.34 -4.53
CA PRO A 60 28.71 27.30 -3.66
C PRO A 60 29.33 25.90 -3.70
N SER A 61 30.67 25.82 -3.76
CA SER A 61 31.38 24.58 -3.48
C SER A 61 31.09 24.22 -2.03
N GLU A 62 30.33 23.16 -1.80
CA GLU A 62 30.22 22.58 -0.46
C GLU A 62 31.63 22.13 -0.02
N ASP A 63 32.02 22.43 1.21
CA ASP A 63 33.24 21.86 1.79
C ASP A 63 33.11 20.33 1.74
N ASP A 64 34.17 19.63 1.34
CA ASP A 64 34.16 18.17 1.11
C ASP A 64 33.73 17.33 2.34
N ASP A 65 33.67 17.94 3.53
CA ASP A 65 33.27 17.32 4.80
C ASP A 65 31.82 17.65 5.24
N ALA A 66 31.06 18.46 4.48
CA ALA A 66 29.68 18.76 4.81
C ALA A 66 28.77 17.59 4.40
N GLU A 67 27.91 17.12 5.32
CA GLU A 67 26.81 16.20 4.96
C GLU A 67 26.04 16.76 3.77
N VAL A 68 25.68 15.93 2.79
CA VAL A 68 24.98 16.36 1.57
C VAL A 68 23.69 17.09 1.95
N THR A 69 23.75 18.42 1.96
CA THR A 69 22.64 19.26 2.42
C THR A 69 21.64 19.45 1.29
N GLY A 70 20.37 19.17 1.57
CA GLY A 70 19.28 19.61 0.69
C GLY A 70 18.37 18.52 0.11
N ILE A 71 18.74 17.25 0.22
CA ILE A 71 17.81 16.13 0.05
C ILE A 71 17.87 15.21 1.26
N LYS A 72 16.72 14.96 1.88
CA LYS A 72 16.55 13.92 2.90
C LYS A 72 15.49 12.93 2.44
N ILE A 73 15.84 11.65 2.35
CA ILE A 73 14.90 10.58 1.98
C ILE A 73 14.69 9.68 3.19
N GLU A 74 13.44 9.57 3.62
CA GLU A 74 12.98 8.63 4.63
C GLU A 74 12.13 7.56 3.94
N TYR A 75 12.05 6.36 4.51
CA TYR A 75 11.14 5.34 4.02
C TYR A 75 10.40 4.65 5.16
N THR A 76 9.20 4.14 4.85
CA THR A 76 8.37 3.37 5.77
C THR A 76 7.76 2.21 5.03
N ARG A 77 7.89 1.00 5.59
CA ARG A 77 7.28 -0.22 5.06
C ARG A 77 5.92 -0.42 5.72
N VAL A 78 4.89 -0.68 4.93
CA VAL A 78 3.51 -0.86 5.39
C VAL A 78 3.01 -2.22 4.88
N PRO A 79 2.76 -3.21 5.76
CA PRO A 79 2.28 -4.52 5.32
C PRO A 79 0.91 -4.41 4.65
N ILE A 80 0.69 -5.09 3.53
CA ILE A 80 -0.62 -5.06 2.85
C ILE A 80 -1.69 -5.79 3.69
N TRP A 81 -1.30 -6.90 4.30
CA TRP A 81 -2.18 -7.70 5.15
C TRP A 81 -1.97 -7.39 6.64
N PRO A 82 -3.04 -7.35 7.46
CA PRO A 82 -4.46 -7.47 7.08
C PRO A 82 -4.99 -6.21 6.36
N ILE A 83 -5.98 -6.38 5.46
CA ILE A 83 -6.61 -5.26 4.75
C ILE A 83 -7.36 -4.32 5.72
N LEU A 84 -7.92 -4.88 6.80
CA LEU A 84 -8.55 -4.09 7.85
C LEU A 84 -7.48 -3.21 8.54
N GLY A 85 -7.75 -1.91 8.68
CA GLY A 85 -6.77 -0.97 9.22
C GLY A 85 -5.69 -0.52 8.23
N LEU A 86 -5.74 -0.97 6.97
CA LEU A 86 -4.73 -0.60 5.97
C LEU A 86 -4.77 0.88 5.64
N ARG A 87 -5.97 1.49 5.60
CA ARG A 87 -6.16 2.92 5.36
C ARG A 87 -5.43 3.75 6.40
N GLU A 88 -5.56 3.40 7.68
CA GLU A 88 -4.97 4.11 8.82
C GLU A 88 -3.46 3.93 8.83
N ARG A 89 -2.97 2.73 8.51
CA ARG A 89 -1.53 2.46 8.40
C ARG A 89 -0.90 3.23 7.24
N LEU A 90 -1.54 3.24 6.08
CA LEU A 90 -1.12 4.08 4.96
C LEU A 90 -1.25 5.56 5.28
N GLY A 91 -2.30 5.97 6.01
CA GLY A 91 -2.51 7.34 6.47
C GLY A 91 -1.41 7.82 7.39
N LYS A 92 -0.88 6.96 8.28
CA LYS A 92 0.28 7.28 9.14
C LYS A 92 1.55 7.52 8.32
N ALA A 93 1.75 6.77 7.24
CA ALA A 93 2.94 6.90 6.38
C ALA A 93 2.82 8.04 5.34
N LEU A 94 1.70 8.08 4.60
CA LEU A 94 1.40 9.03 3.53
C LEU A 94 0.76 10.33 4.00
N GLY A 95 0.39 10.43 5.28
CA GLY A 95 -0.28 11.60 5.84
C GLY A 95 -1.74 11.77 5.40
N GLN A 96 -2.45 12.61 6.16
CA GLN A 96 -3.85 12.96 5.92
C GLN A 96 -4.05 13.80 4.65
N ASP A 97 -2.99 14.46 4.17
CA ASP A 97 -2.98 15.21 2.91
C ASP A 97 -3.29 14.32 1.69
N VAL A 98 -2.88 13.04 1.75
CA VAL A 98 -3.08 12.08 0.66
C VAL A 98 -4.25 11.15 0.93
N VAL A 99 -4.37 10.62 2.16
CA VAL A 99 -5.36 9.58 2.51
C VAL A 99 -6.70 10.16 2.99
N GLY A 100 -6.75 11.48 3.23
CA GLY A 100 -7.88 12.16 3.84
C GLY A 100 -7.90 12.03 5.35
N ALA A 101 -8.96 12.56 5.98
CA ALA A 101 -9.13 12.46 7.42
C ALA A 101 -9.34 11.01 7.86
N PHE A 102 -8.59 10.58 8.87
CA PHE A 102 -8.74 9.29 9.55
C PHE A 102 -8.36 9.46 11.01
N ASN A 103 -8.90 8.60 11.87
CA ASN A 103 -8.50 8.51 13.27
C ASN A 103 -7.31 7.54 13.39
N PRO A 104 -6.11 7.97 13.82
CA PRO A 104 -4.95 7.08 13.91
C PRO A 104 -5.09 5.99 14.98
N ASP A 105 -6.02 6.15 15.93
CA ASP A 105 -6.20 5.27 17.08
C ASP A 105 -7.42 4.36 16.96
N GLU A 106 -8.22 4.54 15.91
CA GLU A 106 -9.43 3.75 15.64
C GLU A 106 -9.35 3.15 14.25
N ILE A 107 -9.52 1.84 14.15
CA ILE A 107 -9.61 1.14 12.88
C ILE A 107 -11.05 1.25 12.39
N GLU A 108 -11.26 1.88 11.24
CA GLU A 108 -12.58 1.94 10.61
C GLU A 108 -13.02 0.52 10.23
N THR A 109 -14.09 0.04 10.87
CA THR A 109 -14.74 -1.21 10.50
C THR A 109 -15.84 -0.93 9.48
N TRP A 110 -16.00 -1.84 8.51
CA TRP A 110 -16.94 -1.73 7.40
C TRP A 110 -18.43 -1.67 7.81
N GLU A 111 -18.76 -1.79 9.10
CA GLU A 111 -20.12 -1.95 9.62
C GLU A 111 -20.74 -0.68 10.24
N LYS A 112 -20.06 0.48 10.21
CA LYS A 112 -20.72 1.74 10.62
C LYS A 112 -21.64 2.24 9.49
N ASP A 113 -22.68 1.47 9.22
CA ASP A 113 -23.92 1.99 8.66
C ASP A 113 -24.41 3.08 9.62
N PRO A 114 -24.79 4.29 9.16
CA PRO A 114 -25.26 5.33 10.07
C PRO A 114 -26.43 4.75 10.85
N GLU A 115 -26.33 4.78 12.18
CA GLU A 115 -27.40 4.37 13.08
C GLU A 115 -28.69 5.03 12.60
N LYS A 116 -29.56 4.23 11.95
CA LYS A 116 -30.94 4.63 11.72
C LYS A 116 -31.50 4.90 13.09
N GLN A 117 -31.84 6.16 13.34
CA GLN A 117 -32.51 6.62 14.54
C GLN A 117 -33.50 5.57 15.01
N SER A 118 -33.25 5.02 16.20
CA SER A 118 -34.07 4.00 16.81
C SER A 118 -35.50 4.52 16.96
N GLY A 119 -36.41 4.08 16.09
CA GLY A 119 -37.82 4.42 16.13
C GLY A 119 -38.67 3.18 16.19
N GLY A 120 -39.11 2.80 17.40
CA GLY A 120 -40.27 1.93 17.60
C GLY A 120 -39.98 0.56 18.21
N LYS A 121 -40.15 0.47 19.53
CA LYS A 121 -40.21 -0.76 20.34
C LYS A 121 -41.14 -1.83 19.73
N ARG A 122 -40.67 -3.07 19.60
CA ARG A 122 -41.51 -4.26 19.84
C ARG A 122 -40.71 -5.26 20.67
N LYS A 123 -41.10 -5.41 21.94
CA LYS A 123 -40.69 -6.51 22.81
C LYS A 123 -41.19 -7.81 22.17
N ARG A 124 -40.30 -8.79 21.97
CA ARG A 124 -40.70 -10.20 22.00
C ARG A 124 -39.93 -10.85 23.14
N GLU A 125 -40.69 -11.42 24.05
CA GLU A 125 -40.25 -12.00 25.30
C GLU A 125 -39.37 -13.22 25.08
N VAL A 126 -38.44 -13.37 26.02
CA VAL A 126 -37.51 -14.48 26.20
C VAL A 126 -38.28 -15.78 26.39
N LEU A 127 -37.96 -16.80 25.60
CA LEU A 127 -38.18 -18.19 25.99
C LEU A 127 -36.81 -18.81 26.26
N SER A 128 -36.47 -18.78 27.54
CA SER A 128 -35.53 -19.68 28.19
C SER A 128 -36.05 -21.10 28.06
N GLU A 129 -35.25 -22.03 27.53
CA GLU A 129 -35.25 -23.45 27.96
C GLU A 129 -34.07 -24.19 27.31
N VAL A 130 -33.01 -24.36 28.11
CA VAL A 130 -32.21 -25.58 28.29
C VAL A 130 -32.13 -26.55 27.11
N ILE A 131 -30.96 -26.62 26.45
CA ILE A 131 -30.41 -27.91 25.97
C ILE A 131 -28.92 -27.92 26.33
N ASN A 132 -28.66 -28.38 27.55
CA ASN A 132 -27.38 -28.96 27.94
C ASN A 132 -27.52 -30.46 27.63
N SER A 133 -26.99 -30.91 26.49
CA SER A 133 -26.81 -32.34 26.23
C SER A 133 -25.47 -32.55 25.55
N SER A 134 -24.46 -32.73 26.40
CA SER A 134 -23.30 -33.56 26.11
C SER A 134 -23.80 -34.89 25.55
N PHE A 135 -23.39 -35.25 24.34
CA PHE A 135 -23.57 -36.60 23.82
C PHE A 135 -22.24 -37.03 23.19
N GLU A 136 -21.45 -37.73 23.99
CA GLU A 136 -20.39 -38.60 23.54
C GLU A 136 -21.04 -39.98 23.33
N ASP A 137 -20.94 -40.51 22.12
CA ASP A 137 -21.23 -41.92 21.83
C ASP A 137 -20.18 -42.39 20.84
N ASP A 138 -19.16 -43.03 21.41
CA ASP A 138 -18.09 -43.73 20.73
C ASP A 138 -18.60 -45.15 20.52
N SER A 139 -18.86 -45.52 19.26
CA SER A 139 -19.25 -46.87 18.87
C SER A 139 -18.59 -47.19 17.54
N ASP A 140 -17.37 -47.70 17.65
CA ASP A 140 -16.74 -48.56 16.65
C ASP A 140 -17.62 -49.79 16.44
N ASP A 141 -18.24 -49.92 15.26
CA ASP A 141 -18.51 -51.22 14.63
C ASP A 141 -18.87 -51.01 13.15
N GLU A 142 -17.91 -51.30 12.27
CA GLU A 142 -18.09 -51.49 10.83
C GLU A 142 -18.95 -52.73 10.57
N PRO A 143 -19.86 -52.71 9.58
CA PRO A 143 -19.52 -53.45 8.38
C PRO A 143 -20.02 -52.83 7.06
N ASN A 144 -19.07 -52.51 6.19
CA ASN A 144 -18.99 -52.80 4.76
C ASN A 144 -20.31 -53.17 4.05
N LEU A 145 -20.96 -52.22 3.37
CA LEU A 145 -21.77 -52.48 2.17
C LEU A 145 -21.72 -51.32 1.15
N VAL A 146 -20.83 -51.49 0.15
CA VAL A 146 -21.04 -51.30 -1.30
C VAL A 146 -21.96 -50.15 -1.75
N SER A 147 -21.38 -49.11 -2.36
CA SER A 147 -21.68 -48.66 -3.75
C SER A 147 -20.94 -47.36 -4.11
N LYS A 148 -19.76 -47.51 -4.70
CA LYS A 148 -19.00 -46.46 -5.41
C LYS A 148 -19.77 -46.09 -6.70
N LYS A 149 -20.33 -44.88 -6.79
CA LYS A 149 -20.82 -44.35 -8.08
C LYS A 149 -19.71 -43.57 -8.78
N ARG A 150 -19.47 -44.03 -10.00
CA ARG A 150 -18.36 -43.80 -10.93
C ARG A 150 -18.58 -42.52 -11.74
N CYS A 151 -17.50 -41.78 -12.01
CA CYS A 151 -17.43 -40.66 -12.93
C CYS A 151 -17.71 -41.06 -14.39
N LEU A 152 -18.28 -40.14 -15.17
CA LEU A 152 -18.11 -40.09 -16.63
C LEU A 152 -17.62 -38.69 -17.01
N SER A 153 -16.35 -38.62 -17.41
CA SER A 153 -15.74 -37.53 -18.16
C SER A 153 -15.47 -38.05 -19.57
N GLU A 154 -15.94 -37.36 -20.61
CA GLU A 154 -15.63 -37.70 -21.99
C GLU A 154 -15.37 -36.42 -22.81
N GLY A 155 -14.26 -36.39 -23.54
CA GLY A 155 -13.79 -35.27 -24.36
C GLY A 155 -12.29 -35.32 -24.68
N THR A 156 -11.95 -36.17 -25.65
CA THR A 156 -10.66 -36.69 -26.17
C THR A 156 -9.51 -35.71 -26.50
N PRO A 157 -8.22 -36.13 -26.38
CA PRO A 157 -7.03 -35.38 -26.80
C PRO A 157 -6.61 -35.63 -28.27
N VAL A 158 -6.01 -34.62 -28.90
CA VAL A 158 -5.27 -34.67 -30.18
C VAL A 158 -4.01 -33.84 -29.93
N GLY A 159 -2.76 -34.20 -30.20
CA GLY A 159 -2.07 -35.34 -30.79
C GLY A 159 -0.66 -34.80 -31.09
N VAL A 160 0.39 -35.38 -30.49
CA VAL A 160 1.80 -34.96 -30.66
C VAL A 160 2.32 -35.48 -32.00
N VAL A 161 3.07 -34.67 -32.74
CA VAL A 161 4.03 -35.16 -33.74
C VAL A 161 5.35 -34.42 -33.56
N MET A 162 6.40 -35.26 -33.61
CA MET A 162 7.85 -35.10 -33.46
C MET A 162 8.46 -33.73 -33.74
#